data_AF-A0AAD4D1A7-F1
#
_entry.id   AF-A0AAD4D1A7-F1
#
_cell.length_a   1.000
_cell.length_b   1.000
_cell.length_c   1.000
_cell.angle_alpha   90.00
_cell.angle_beta   90.00
_cell.angle_gamma   90.00
#
_symmetry.space_group_name_H-M   'P 1'
#
loop_
_entity.id
_entity.type
_entity.pdbx_description
1 polymer ?
#
loop_
_entity_poly.entity_id
_entity_poly.type
_entity_poly.pdbx_seq_one_letter_code
_entity_poly.pdbx_strand_id
1 'polypeptide(L)' 'MVNPKEYDSMTEEERTAHDAAARKKEAEEQASLPYKWRQTLVDVDISFEVPKGTRARDLVVEIKKKSIKAGLRGQTPILE' A
#
# COMPACT_ATOMS: atom_id res chain seq x y z
N MET A 1 14.69 -7.09 -7.79
CA MET A 1 15.41 -6.90 -6.52
C MET A 1 16.88 -7.17 -6.78
N VAL A 2 17.76 -6.23 -6.43
CA VAL A 2 19.21 -6.42 -6.53
C VAL A 2 19.65 -7.41 -5.46
N ASN A 3 20.58 -8.30 -5.82
CA ASN A 3 21.10 -9.31 -4.89
C ASN A 3 21.86 -8.60 -3.74
N PRO A 4 21.73 -9.01 -2.46
CA PRO A 4 22.29 -8.26 -1.33
C PRO A 4 23.80 -8.02 -1.43
N LYS A 5 24.54 -8.94 -2.06
CA LYS A 5 25.99 -8.81 -2.28
C LYS A 5 26.37 -7.74 -3.31
N GLU A 6 25.52 -7.46 -4.30
CA GLU A 6 25.78 -6.43 -5.30
C GLU A 6 25.46 -5.02 -4.77
N TYR A 7 24.45 -4.91 -3.92
CA TYR A 7 24.05 -3.64 -3.32
C TYR A 7 25.09 -3.09 -2.32
N ASP A 8 25.75 -3.97 -1.56
CA ASP A 8 26.85 -3.57 -0.67
C ASP A 8 28.17 -3.27 -1.40
N SER A 9 28.30 -3.67 -2.67
CA SER A 9 29.47 -3.34 -3.50
C SER A 9 29.32 -2.03 -4.29
N MET A 10 28.12 -1.42 -4.31
CA MET A 10 27.86 -0.16 -4.99
C MET A 10 28.33 1.05 -4.19
N THR A 11 28.70 2.12 -4.90
CA THR A 11 29.01 3.41 -4.26
C THR A 11 27.76 4.04 -3.63
N GLU A 12 27.96 4.92 -2.64
CA GLU A 12 26.85 5.53 -1.88
C GLU A 12 25.89 6.35 -2.77
N GLU A 13 26.42 6.95 -3.84
CA GLU A 13 25.66 7.68 -4.86
C GLU A 13 24.79 6.74 -5.72
N GLU A 14 25.29 5.55 -6.06
CA GLU A 14 24.53 4.57 -6.83
C GLU A 14 23.44 3.89 -5.99
N ARG A 15 23.70 3.64 -4.70
CA ARG A 15 22.70 3.11 -3.75
C ARG A 15 21.55 4.10 -3.55
N THR A 16 21.86 5.38 -3.34
CA THR A 16 20.84 6.42 -3.16
C THR A 16 20.00 6.65 -4.41
N ALA A 17 20.61 6.63 -5.61
CA ALA A 17 19.90 6.71 -6.87
C ALA A 17 19.00 5.48 -7.12
N HIS A 18 19.49 4.28 -6.82
CA HIS A 18 18.72 3.05 -6.93
C HIS A 18 17.52 3.03 -5.96
N ASP A 19 17.73 3.43 -4.71
CA ASP A 19 16.67 3.51 -3.70
C ASP A 19 15.62 4.58 -4.05
N ALA A 20 16.06 5.71 -4.60
CA ALA A 20 15.14 6.75 -5.07
C ALA A 20 14.30 6.27 -6.25
N ALA A 21 14.90 5.55 -7.21
CA ALA A 21 14.20 4.98 -8.35
C ALA A 21 13.20 3.88 -7.93
N ALA A 22 13.58 3.02 -6.98
CA ALA A 22 12.70 1.99 -6.41
C ALA A 22 11.51 2.63 -5.69
N ARG A 23 11.75 3.64 -4.84
CA ARG A 23 10.71 4.37 -4.12
C ARG A 23 9.73 5.08 -5.06
N LYS A 24 10.22 5.60 -6.19
CA LYS A 24 9.38 6.27 -7.18
C LYS A 24 8.47 5.29 -7.91
N LYS A 25 8.98 4.12 -8.31
CA LYS A 25 8.16 3.05 -8.92
C LYS A 25 7.10 2.53 -7.95
N GLU A 26 7.48 2.28 -6.70
CA GLU A 26 6.55 1.84 -5.67
C GLU A 26 5.46 2.89 -5.42
N ALA A 27 5.79 4.19 -5.43
CA ALA A 27 4.82 5.28 -5.31
C ALA A 27 3.87 5.37 -6.52
N GLU A 28 4.35 5.13 -7.74
CA GLU A 28 3.53 5.13 -8.96
C GLU A 28 2.58 3.91 -8.98
N GLU A 29 3.05 2.73 -8.58
CA GLU A 29 2.21 1.54 -8.41
C GLU A 29 1.19 1.72 -7.29
N GLN A 30 1.59 2.35 -6.18
CA GLN A 30 0.70 2.66 -5.06
C GLN A 30 -0.37 3.71 -5.46
N ALA A 31 -0.03 4.67 -6.31
CA ALA A 31 -0.96 5.71 -6.78
C ALA A 31 -2.00 5.16 -7.77
N SER A 32 -1.71 4.04 -8.42
CA SER A 32 -2.67 3.32 -9.28
C SER A 32 -3.73 2.57 -8.45
N LEU A 33 -3.54 2.38 -7.15
CA LEU A 33 -4.49 1.65 -6.31
C LEU A 33 -5.57 2.59 -5.75
N PRO A 34 -6.83 2.13 -5.62
CA PRO A 34 -7.91 2.92 -5.04
C PRO A 34 -7.78 3.08 -3.50
N TYR A 35 -6.73 2.52 -2.90
CA TYR A 35 -6.40 2.60 -1.48
C TYR A 35 -4.89 2.77 -1.28
N LYS A 36 -4.52 3.42 -0.18
CA LYS A 36 -3.14 3.52 0.31
C LYS A 36 -2.95 2.49 1.40
N TRP A 37 -1.83 1.78 1.38
CA TRP A 37 -1.45 0.89 2.46
C TRP A 37 -0.02 1.16 2.90
N ARG A 38 0.25 0.96 4.18
CA ARG A 38 1.58 1.08 4.76
C ARG A 38 1.73 -0.01 5.81
N GLN A 39 2.81 -0.76 5.75
CA GLN A 39 3.16 -1.74 6.78
C GLN A 39 4.35 -1.26 7.61
N THR A 40 4.28 -1.51 8.91
CA THR A 40 5.42 -1.51 9.82
C THR A 40 5.73 -2.96 10.22
N LEU A 41 6.75 -3.17 11.05
CA LEU A 41 7.03 -4.50 11.61
C LEU A 41 5.91 -5.00 12.55
N VAL A 42 5.07 -4.10 13.05
CA VAL A 42 4.07 -4.38 14.09
C VAL A 42 2.65 -4.38 13.53
N ASP A 43 2.38 -3.48 12.60
CA ASP A 43 1.03 -3.18 12.14
C ASP A 43 0.96 -2.89 10.64
N VAL A 44 -0.26 -2.94 10.10
CA VAL A 44 -0.57 -2.56 8.73
C VAL A 44 -1.70 -1.55 8.77
N ASP A 45 -1.46 -0.37 8.22
CA ASP A 45 -2.45 0.69 8.04
C ASP A 45 -2.95 0.67 6.58
N ILE A 46 -4.27 0.70 6.41
CA ILE A 46 -4.91 0.78 5.10
C ILE A 46 -5.92 1.92 5.13
N SER A 47 -5.74 2.88 4.24
CA SER A 47 -6.55 4.09 4.16
C SER A 47 -7.09 4.26 2.74
N PHE A 48 -8.39 4.49 2.61
CA PHE A 48 -9.07 4.71 1.33
C PHE A 48 -10.00 5.92 1.43
N GLU A 49 -10.18 6.62 0.32
CA GLU A 49 -11.06 7.78 0.28
C GLU A 49 -12.51 7.35 0.13
N VAL A 50 -13.39 7.98 0.91
CA VAL A 50 -14.84 7.75 0.85
C VAL A 50 -15.57 9.04 0.49
N PRO A 51 -16.70 8.96 -0.22
CA PRO A 51 -17.54 10.11 -0.50
C PRO A 51 -17.99 10.84 0.78
N LYS A 52 -18.16 12.17 0.68
CA LYS A 52 -18.68 12.97 1.81
C LYS A 52 -20.09 12.48 2.19
N GLY A 53 -20.31 12.26 3.48
CA GLY A 53 -21.59 11.80 4.02
C GLY A 53 -21.67 10.28 4.24
N THR A 54 -20.66 9.50 3.83
CA THR A 54 -20.54 8.09 4.19
C THR A 54 -20.48 7.94 5.71
N ARG A 55 -21.36 7.10 6.27
CA ARG A 55 -21.36 6.77 7.69
C ARG A 55 -20.83 5.35 7.89
N ALA A 56 -20.39 5.03 9.11
CA ALA A 56 -19.87 3.71 9.44
C ALA A 56 -20.85 2.56 9.10
N ARG A 57 -22.16 2.80 9.17
CA ARG A 57 -23.22 1.84 8.81
C ARG A 57 -23.23 1.48 7.32
N ASP A 58 -22.76 2.37 6.47
CA ASP A 58 -22.71 2.19 5.02
C ASP A 58 -21.40 1.51 4.59
N LEU A 59 -20.48 1.24 5.52
CA LEU A 59 -19.22 0.56 5.26
C LEU A 59 -19.33 -0.93 5.59
N VAL A 60 -18.62 -1.74 4.81
CA VAL A 60 -18.39 -3.16 5.07
C VAL A 60 -16.88 -3.33 5.22
N VAL A 61 -16.44 -3.71 6.42
CA VAL A 61 -15.04 -3.98 6.73
C VAL A 61 -14.96 -5.36 7.38
N GLU A 62 -14.42 -6.34 6.64
CA GLU A 62 -14.18 -7.70 7.12
C GLU A 62 -12.67 -7.96 7.19
N ILE A 63 -12.17 -8.22 8.40
CA ILE A 63 -10.76 -8.57 8.63
C ILE A 63 -10.71 -10.04 9.05
N LYS A 64 -10.18 -10.89 8.17
CA LYS A 64 -9.92 -12.31 8.44
C LYS A 64 -8.42 -12.54 8.50
N LYS A 65 -8.01 -13.71 9.02
CA LYS A 65 -6.59 -14.06 9.21
C LYS A 65 -5.73 -13.97 7.94
N LYS A 66 -6.33 -14.14 6.75
CA LYS A 66 -5.63 -14.15 5.45
C LYS A 66 -6.27 -13.27 4.38
N SER A 67 -7.31 -12.50 4.71
CA SER A 67 -8.04 -11.67 3.74
C SER A 67 -8.62 -10.45 4.42
N ILE A 68 -8.61 -9.31 3.74
CA ILE A 68 -9.17 -8.06 4.23
C ILE A 68 -10.08 -7.52 3.14
N LYS A 69 -11.36 -7.33 3.47
CA LYS A 69 -12.33 -6.72 2.57
C LYS A 69 -12.81 -5.40 3.13
N ALA A 70 -12.71 -4.33 2.36
CA ALA A 70 -13.18 -3.00 2.77
C ALA A 70 -13.90 -2.29 1.62
N GLY A 71 -15.05 -1.68 1.88
CA GLY A 71 -15.78 -0.91 0.87
C GLY A 71 -17.14 -0.40 1.33
N LEU A 72 -17.91 0.12 0.37
CA LEU A 72 -19.29 0.59 0.58
C LEU A 72 -20.29 -0.56 0.43
N ARG A 73 -21.27 -0.59 1.34
CA ARG A 73 -22.37 -1.56 1.34
C ARG A 73 -23.16 -1.45 0.02
N GLY A 74 -23.24 -2.55 -0.73
CA GLY A 74 -23.98 -2.61 -1.99
C GLY A 74 -23.20 -2.15 -3.22
N GLN A 75 -21.91 -1.83 -3.10
CA GLN A 75 -21.01 -1.54 -4.23
C GLN A 75 -19.85 -2.54 -4.27
N THR A 76 -19.05 -2.47 -5.34
CA THR A 76 -17.79 -3.21 -5.45
C THR A 76 -16.86 -2.83 -4.28
N PRO A 77 -16.30 -3.81 -3.56
CA PRO A 77 -15.35 -3.53 -2.49
C PRO A 77 -14.11 -2.81 -3.05
N ILE A 78 -13.61 -1.84 -2.28
CA ILE A 78 -12.42 -1.05 -2.62
C ILE A 78 -11.15 -1.90 -2.39
N LEU A 79 -11.23 -2.85 -1.44
CA LEU A 79 -10.20 -3.80 -1.08
C LEU A 79 -10.85 -5.18 -0.87
N GLU A 80 -10.22 -6.25 -1.35
CA GLU A 80 -10.66 -7.65 -1.16
C GLU A 80 -9.49 -8.60 -0.85
#